data_AF-A0AAI8MEZ3-F1
#
_entry.id   AF-A0AAI8MEZ3-F1
#
_cell.length_a   1.000
_cell.length_b   1.000
_cell.length_c   1.000
_cell.angle_alpha   90.00
_cell.angle_beta   90.00
_cell.angle_gamma   90.00
#
_symmetry.space_group_name_H-M   'P 1'
#
loop_
_entity.id
_entity.type
_entity.pdbx_description
1 polymer ?
#
loop_
_entity_poly.entity_id
_entity_poly.type
_entity_poly.pdbx_seq_one_letter_code
_entity_poly.pdbx_strand_id
1 'polypeptide(L)'
;MRQSQAETRRQSVAKRSMTKEAKQLTSLIDGLRKSLDDIHKQRVSMKLSGAEMGVLDERRNNLLLTIAALDDRLSAVQGLIDLGRPHVIRVH
;
A
#
# COMPACT_ATOMS: atom_id res chain seq x y z
N MET A 1 4.93 1.79 39.14
CA MET A 1 5.97 2.02 38.10
C MET A 1 6.07 0.93 37.01
N ARG A 2 5.83 -0.37 37.28
CA ARG A 2 5.97 -1.44 36.25
C ARG A 2 4.96 -1.36 35.08
N GLN A 3 3.75 -0.87 35.32
CA GLN A 3 2.72 -0.75 34.29
C GLN A 3 3.09 0.30 33.21
N SER A 4 3.66 1.44 33.62
CA SER A 4 4.09 2.50 32.70
C SER A 4 5.19 2.06 31.73
N GLN A 5 6.19 1.29 32.20
CA GLN A 5 7.22 0.71 31.32
C GLN A 5 6.66 -0.28 30.29
N ALA A 6 5.68 -1.10 30.67
CA ALA A 6 5.06 -2.06 29.75
C ALA A 6 4.26 -1.36 28.65
N GLU A 7 3.62 -0.24 28.99
CA GLU A 7 2.85 0.59 28.07
C GLU A 7 3.76 1.32 27.07
N THR A 8 4.87 1.90 27.53
CA THR A 8 5.88 2.51 26.65
C THR A 8 6.50 1.48 25.70
N ARG A 9 6.76 0.25 26.15
CA ARG A 9 7.25 -0.84 25.28
C ARG A 9 6.23 -1.23 24.22
N ARG A 10 4.94 -1.34 24.57
CA ARG A 10 3.87 -1.66 23.60
C ARG A 10 3.73 -0.58 22.53
N GLN A 11 3.79 0.69 22.91
CA GLN A 11 3.73 1.81 21.97
C GLN A 11 4.93 1.81 21.01
N SER A 12 6.14 1.53 21.52
CA SER A 12 7.35 1.41 20.69
C SER A 12 7.25 0.27 19.66
N VAL A 13 6.78 -0.90 20.08
CA VAL A 13 6.59 -2.06 19.19
C VAL A 13 5.53 -1.78 18.13
N ALA A 14 4.40 -1.19 18.53
CA ALA A 14 3.32 -0.86 17.61
C ALA A 14 3.76 0.20 16.59
N LYS A 15 4.48 1.25 17.00
CA LYS A 15 5.07 2.23 16.07
C LYS A 15 6.03 1.57 15.08
N ARG A 16 6.93 0.69 15.54
CA ARG A 16 7.86 -0.04 14.67
C ARG A 16 7.14 -0.93 13.67
N SER A 17 6.09 -1.62 14.09
CA SER A 17 5.26 -2.47 13.22
C SER A 17 4.60 -1.64 12.12
N MET A 18 4.02 -0.49 12.48
CA MET A 18 3.38 0.39 11.51
C MET A 18 4.38 1.03 10.54
N THR A 19 5.58 1.42 10.99
CA THR A 19 6.63 1.90 10.09
C THR A 19 7.04 0.82 9.08
N LYS A 20 7.04 -0.46 9.50
CA LYS A 20 7.31 -1.57 8.59
C LYS A 20 6.18 -1.73 7.58
N GLU A 21 4.92 -1.68 8.03
CA GLU A 21 3.75 -1.75 7.15
C GLU A 21 3.76 -0.63 6.11
N ALA A 22 4.00 0.63 6.53
CA ALA A 22 4.10 1.76 5.62
C ALA A 22 5.15 1.52 4.52
N LYS A 23 6.34 1.04 4.89
CA LYS A 23 7.40 0.69 3.92
C LYS A 23 6.96 -0.41 2.94
N GLN A 24 6.29 -1.45 3.44
CA GLN A 24 5.80 -2.54 2.61
C GLN A 24 4.73 -2.07 1.63
N LEU A 25 3.81 -1.21 2.09
CA LEU A 25 2.79 -0.60 1.24
C LEU A 25 3.42 0.28 0.15
N THR A 26 4.39 1.13 0.51
CA THR A 26 5.13 1.95 -0.48
C THR A 26 5.78 1.08 -1.56
N SER A 27 6.53 0.03 -1.16
CA SER A 27 7.17 -0.86 -2.14
C SER A 27 6.17 -1.61 -3.02
N LEU A 28 5.02 -2.02 -2.47
CA LEU A 28 3.96 -2.67 -3.24
C LEU A 28 3.34 -1.70 -4.26
N ILE A 29 3.00 -0.49 -3.84
CA ILE A 29 2.43 0.56 -4.70
C ILE A 29 3.40 0.88 -5.84
N ASP A 30 4.69 1.02 -5.56
CA ASP A 30 5.71 1.27 -6.60
C ASP A 30 5.80 0.11 -7.61
N GLY A 31 5.69 -1.14 -7.16
CA GLY A 31 5.64 -2.31 -8.05
C GLY A 31 4.40 -2.33 -8.95
N LEU A 32 3.24 -1.95 -8.41
CA LEU A 32 2.00 -1.85 -9.18
C LEU A 32 2.05 -0.69 -10.18
N ARG A 33 2.66 0.45 -9.81
CA ARG A 33 2.89 1.59 -10.73
C ARG A 33 3.79 1.21 -11.90
N LYS A 34 4.84 0.40 -11.67
CA LYS A 34 5.64 -0.18 -12.75
C LYS A 34 4.82 -1.09 -13.66
N SER A 35 3.97 -1.94 -13.09
CA SER A 35 3.07 -2.80 -13.87
C SER A 35 2.10 -1.99 -14.74
N LEU A 36 1.62 -0.84 -14.26
CA LEU A 36 0.83 0.09 -15.06
C LEU A 36 1.61 0.70 -16.22
N ASP A 37 2.86 1.09 -15.99
CA ASP A 37 3.75 1.60 -17.04
C ASP A 37 3.99 0.55 -18.13
N ASP A 38 4.17 -0.72 -17.75
CA ASP A 38 4.33 -1.81 -18.71
C ASP A 38 3.06 -2.07 -19.53
N ILE A 39 1.87 -1.95 -18.92
CA ILE A 39 0.60 -2.01 -19.67
C ILE A 39 0.47 -0.83 -20.62
N HIS A 40 0.87 0.37 -20.20
CA HIS A 40 0.87 1.55 -21.06
C HIS A 40 1.80 1.35 -22.27
N LYS A 41 3.01 0.82 -22.05
CA LYS A 41 3.92 0.45 -23.14
C LYS A 41 3.32 -0.58 -24.07
N GLN A 42 2.69 -1.64 -23.56
CA GLN A 42 2.03 -2.65 -24.40
C GLN A 42 0.94 -2.02 -25.28
N ARG A 43 0.12 -1.14 -24.71
CA ARG A 43 -0.95 -0.43 -25.42
C ARG A 43 -0.44 0.47 -26.55
N VAL A 44 0.73 1.09 -26.37
CA VAL A 44 1.31 2.02 -27.37
C VAL A 44 2.18 1.30 -28.42
N SER A 45 2.85 0.21 -28.04
CA SER A 45 3.86 -0.46 -28.88
C SER A 45 3.32 -1.66 -29.68
N MET A 46 2.22 -2.28 -29.24
CA MET A 46 1.69 -3.48 -29.87
C MET A 46 0.51 -3.14 -30.80
N LYS A 47 0.46 -3.78 -31.97
CA LYS A 47 -0.73 -3.79 -32.82
C LYS A 47 -1.74 -4.78 -32.24
N LEU A 48 -2.48 -4.32 -31.24
CA LEU A 48 -3.52 -5.10 -30.58
C LEU A 48 -4.84 -4.97 -31.33
N SER A 49 -5.59 -6.07 -31.38
CA SER A 49 -7.00 -6.04 -31.75
C SER A 49 -7.81 -5.27 -30.70
N GLY A 50 -9.03 -4.84 -31.07
CA GLY A 50 -9.93 -4.16 -30.13
C GLY A 50 -10.25 -4.99 -28.87
N ALA A 51 -10.37 -6.31 -29.01
CA ALA A 51 -10.61 -7.22 -27.89
C ALA A 51 -9.41 -7.26 -26.92
N GLU A 52 -8.19 -7.39 -27.45
CA GLU A 52 -6.96 -7.38 -26.63
C GLU A 52 -6.75 -6.04 -25.94
N MET A 53 -7.10 -4.94 -26.61
CA MET A 53 -7.04 -3.60 -26.03
C MET A 53 -8.04 -3.45 -24.87
N GLY A 54 -9.26 -4.00 -25.03
CA GLY A 54 -10.26 -4.04 -23.97
C GLY A 54 -9.78 -4.80 -22.72
N VAL A 55 -9.18 -5.99 -22.90
CA VAL A 55 -8.60 -6.78 -21.80
C VAL A 55 -7.48 -6.02 -21.09
N LEU A 56 -6.61 -5.34 -21.83
CA LEU A 56 -5.56 -4.51 -21.23
C LEU A 56 -6.12 -3.31 -20.46
N ASP A 57 -7.16 -2.65 -20.99
CA ASP A 57 -7.79 -1.51 -20.34
C ASP A 57 -8.52 -1.93 -19.05
N GLU A 58 -9.16 -3.11 -19.02
CA GLU A 58 -9.73 -3.69 -17.80
C GLU A 58 -8.65 -3.97 -16.75
N ARG A 59 -7.55 -4.63 -17.16
CA ARG A 59 -6.42 -4.90 -16.28
C ARG A 59 -5.82 -3.60 -15.72
N ARG A 60 -5.67 -2.58 -16.57
CA ARG A 60 -5.21 -1.24 -16.18
C ARG A 60 -6.14 -0.63 -15.14
N ASN A 61 -7.44 -0.70 -15.37
CA ASN A 61 -8.43 -0.14 -14.45
C ASN A 61 -8.40 -0.82 -13.08
N ASN A 62 -8.33 -2.16 -13.05
CA ASN A 62 -8.24 -2.93 -11.80
C ASN A 62 -6.96 -2.60 -11.01
N LEU A 63 -5.84 -2.38 -11.70
CA LEU A 63 -4.60 -1.95 -11.06
C LEU A 63 -4.71 -0.54 -10.48
N LEU A 64 -5.33 0.40 -11.19
CA LEU A 64 -5.58 1.76 -10.69
C LEU A 64 -6.43 1.75 -9.42
N LEU A 65 -7.52 0.97 -9.40
CA LEU A 65 -8.38 0.81 -8.23
C LEU A 65 -7.61 0.21 -7.04
N THR A 66 -6.78 -0.80 -7.30
CA THR A 66 -5.96 -1.44 -6.26
C THR A 66 -4.92 -0.46 -5.69
N ILE A 67 -4.26 0.32 -6.54
CA ILE A 67 -3.30 1.35 -6.11
C ILE A 67 -3.99 2.40 -5.26
N ALA A 68 -5.17 2.90 -5.68
CA ALA A 68 -5.91 3.89 -4.90
C ALA A 68 -6.24 3.38 -3.48
N ALA A 69 -6.75 2.15 -3.36
CA ALA A 69 -7.04 1.55 -2.06
C ALA A 69 -5.78 1.36 -1.17
N LEU A 70 -4.63 1.06 -1.79
CA LEU A 70 -3.36 0.92 -1.08
C LEU A 70 -2.77 2.28 -0.68
N ASP A 71 -2.88 3.31 -1.52
CA ASP A 71 -2.48 4.69 -1.23
C ASP A 71 -3.32 5.24 -0.05
N ASP A 72 -4.63 4.99 -0.02
CA ASP A 72 -5.51 5.36 1.10
C ASP A 72 -5.07 4.69 2.41
N ARG A 73 -4.77 3.38 2.36
CA ARG A 73 -4.27 2.65 3.52
C ARG A 73 -2.91 3.16 3.98
N LEU A 74 -2.00 3.44 3.05
CA LEU A 74 -0.69 4.00 3.36
C LEU A 74 -0.84 5.34 4.08
N SER A 75 -1.70 6.22 3.55
CA SER A 75 -2.01 7.51 4.16
C SER A 75 -2.57 7.36 5.58
N ALA A 76 -3.49 6.43 5.81
CA ALA A 76 -4.02 6.14 7.14
C ALA A 76 -2.93 5.65 8.12
N VAL A 77 -2.06 4.72 7.68
CA VAL A 77 -0.95 4.22 8.49
C VAL A 77 0.05 5.34 8.81
N GLN A 78 0.40 6.18 7.84
CA GLN A 78 1.26 7.34 8.04
C GLN A 78 0.65 8.30 9.07
N GLY A 79 -0.62 8.65 8.91
CA GLY A 79 -1.32 9.56 9.83
C GLY A 79 -1.32 9.06 11.27
N LEU A 80 -1.48 7.76 11.48
CA LEU A 80 -1.41 7.16 12.81
C LEU A 80 0.02 7.18 13.42
N ILE A 81 1.05 7.05 12.58
CA ILE A 81 2.45 7.19 13.00
C ILE A 81 2.73 8.64 13.42
N ASP A 82 2.29 9.61 12.61
CA ASP A 82 2.54 11.05 12.81
C ASP A 82 1.82 11.57 14.06
N LEU A 83 0.60 11.10 14.30
CA LEU A 83 -0.17 11.42 15.51
C LEU A 83 0.38 10.77 16.78
N GLY A 84 1.39 9.91 16.69
CA GLY A 84 1.91 9.16 17.84
C GLY A 84 0.87 8.26 18.48
N ARG A 85 -0.13 7.80 17.71
CA ARG A 85 -1.23 6.92 18.16
C ARG A 85 -1.08 5.52 17.58
N PRO A 86 0.00 4.79 17.92
CA PRO A 86 0.21 3.48 17.34
C PRO A 86 -0.90 2.53 17.79
N HIS A 87 -1.64 1.97 16.83
CA HIS A 87 -2.71 1.03 17.13
C HIS A 87 -2.08 -0.29 17.58
N VAL A 88 -2.39 -0.72 18.80
CA VAL A 88 -1.92 -2.03 19.30
C VAL A 88 -2.70 -3.10 18.57
N ILE A 89 -2.07 -3.77 17.61
CA ILE A 89 -2.63 -4.98 17.00
C ILE A 89 -2.69 -6.04 18.10
N ARG A 90 -3.89 -6.27 18.67
CA ARG A 90 -4.15 -7.43 19.50
C ARG A 90 -4.34 -8.61 18.57
N VAL A 91 -3.35 -9.50 18.53
CA VAL A 91 -3.52 -10.83 17.97
C VAL A 91 -4.31 -11.62 19.02
N HIS A 92 -5.53 -12.02 18.69
CA HIS A 92 -6.34 -12.94 19.49
C HIS A 92 -5.90 -14.38 19.25
#